data_AF-R9M9D1-F1
#
_entry.id   AF-R9M9D1-F1
#
_cell.length_a   1.000
_cell.length_b   1.000
_cell.length_c   1.000
_cell.angle_alpha   90.00
_cell.angle_beta   90.00
_cell.angle_gamma   90.00
#
_symmetry.space_group_name_H-M   'P 1'
#
loop_
_entity.id
_entity.type
_entity.pdbx_description
1 polymer ?
#
loop_
_entity_poly.entity_id
_entity_poly.type
_entity_poly.pdbx_seq_one_letter_code
_entity_poly.pdbx_strand_id
1 'polypeptide(L)'
;MNHMISEDFVRMLLDEVSTEIQEFRKCCSSCYQVHHEDYLRWLHHMESLGEWVYAQYTNVVFAAFLNYEEPINDYFYVRGLLVAAGTLTGQDVQLDSLECVPNLKERKKTLDQVCSRFVELLPPEEQAECARQFTERIEQINDSRRFFFLHGFELMFILLKRTGYDMSDEQLENLHEIVQSEP
;
A
#
# COMPACT_ATOMS: atom_id res chain seq x y z
N MET A 1 -34.07 -7.27 -13.02
CA MET A 1 -33.40 -8.41 -12.35
C MET A 1 -32.55 -7.79 -11.25
N ASN A 2 -32.92 -7.95 -9.99
CA ASN A 2 -32.17 -7.34 -8.88
C ASN A 2 -30.90 -8.17 -8.65
N HIS A 3 -29.79 -7.73 -9.25
CA HIS A 3 -28.46 -8.25 -8.94
C HIS A 3 -28.03 -7.72 -7.58
N MET A 4 -28.55 -8.34 -6.52
CA MET A 4 -28.11 -8.04 -5.17
C MET A 4 -26.78 -8.77 -4.97
N ILE A 5 -25.69 -8.01 -5.03
CA ILE A 5 -24.35 -8.47 -4.67
C ILE A 5 -24.46 -9.15 -3.29
N SER A 6 -24.19 -10.45 -3.21
CA SER A 6 -24.31 -11.20 -1.96
C SER A 6 -23.07 -11.00 -1.08
N GLU A 7 -23.24 -11.14 0.23
CA GLU A 7 -22.13 -11.06 1.19
C GLU A 7 -21.01 -12.07 0.89
N ASP A 8 -21.37 -13.28 0.44
CA ASP A 8 -20.40 -14.29 0.00
C ASP A 8 -19.63 -13.88 -1.25
N PHE A 9 -20.28 -13.20 -2.20
CA PHE A 9 -19.59 -12.65 -3.38
C PHE A 9 -18.61 -11.55 -2.98
N VAL A 10 -19.00 -10.65 -2.07
CA VAL A 10 -18.10 -9.61 -1.55
C VAL A 10 -16.94 -10.23 -0.79
N ARG A 11 -17.18 -11.23 0.07
CA ARG A 11 -16.11 -11.89 0.83
C ARG A 11 -15.13 -12.63 -0.07
N MET A 12 -15.64 -13.38 -1.05
CA MET A 12 -14.81 -14.10 -2.00
C MET A 12 -14.01 -13.13 -2.89
N LEU A 13 -14.63 -12.03 -3.32
CA LEU A 13 -13.94 -10.97 -4.04
C LEU A 13 -12.81 -10.41 -3.17
N LEU A 14 -13.07 -10.06 -1.91
CA LEU A 14 -12.06 -9.49 -1.00
C LEU A 14 -10.90 -10.46 -0.70
N ASP A 15 -11.15 -11.76 -0.56
CA ASP A 15 -10.10 -12.78 -0.38
C ASP A 15 -9.26 -12.95 -1.65
N GLU A 16 -9.91 -13.03 -2.81
CA GLU A 16 -9.22 -13.16 -4.11
C GLU A 16 -8.38 -11.92 -4.39
N VAL A 17 -8.96 -10.75 -4.11
CA VAL A 17 -8.30 -9.45 -4.15
C VAL A 17 -7.10 -9.40 -3.23
N SER A 18 -7.20 -9.88 -1.99
CA SER A 18 -6.08 -9.87 -1.05
C SER A 18 -4.90 -10.71 -1.56
N THR A 19 -5.20 -11.86 -2.15
CA THR A 19 -4.21 -12.77 -2.75
C THR A 19 -3.58 -12.16 -4.00
N GLU A 20 -4.41 -11.64 -4.91
CA GLU A 20 -3.96 -10.94 -6.12
C GLU A 20 -3.11 -9.73 -5.76
N ILE A 21 -3.50 -8.93 -4.76
CA ILE A 21 -2.70 -7.82 -4.22
C ILE A 21 -1.31 -8.31 -3.76
N GLN A 22 -1.22 -9.44 -3.06
CA GLN A 22 0.06 -9.96 -2.58
C GLN A 22 0.95 -10.50 -3.69
N GLU A 23 0.38 -11.26 -4.63
CA GLU A 23 1.11 -11.78 -5.80
C GLU A 23 1.53 -10.64 -6.74
N PHE A 24 0.66 -9.65 -6.88
CA PHE A 24 0.92 -8.43 -7.61
C PHE A 24 2.13 -7.66 -7.02
N ARG A 25 2.17 -7.45 -5.69
CA ARG A 25 3.30 -6.78 -5.02
C ARG A 25 4.62 -7.44 -5.40
N LYS A 26 4.67 -8.77 -5.42
CA LYS A 26 5.86 -9.55 -5.79
C LYS A 26 6.23 -9.45 -7.27
N CYS A 27 5.25 -9.41 -8.16
CA CYS A 27 5.47 -9.63 -9.60
C CYS A 27 5.64 -8.35 -10.44
N CYS A 28 4.99 -7.24 -10.08
CA CYS A 28 4.74 -6.16 -11.05
C CYS A 28 5.21 -4.75 -10.64
N SER A 29 5.67 -4.56 -9.40
CA SER A 29 6.16 -3.25 -8.93
C SER A 29 7.69 -3.23 -8.94
N SER A 30 8.29 -2.49 -9.88
CA SER A 30 9.75 -2.25 -9.89
C SER A 30 10.21 -1.54 -8.61
N CYS A 31 9.36 -0.65 -8.08
CA CYS A 31 9.54 -0.02 -6.78
C CYS A 31 9.52 -1.04 -5.63
N TYR A 32 8.62 -2.03 -5.66
CA TYR A 32 8.63 -3.13 -4.69
C TYR A 32 9.87 -4.02 -4.83
N GLN A 33 10.31 -4.35 -6.05
CA GLN A 33 11.52 -5.16 -6.26
C GLN A 33 12.76 -4.46 -5.72
N VAL A 34 12.96 -3.18 -6.05
CA VAL A 34 14.06 -2.36 -5.52
C VAL A 34 13.96 -2.25 -3.99
N HIS A 35 12.78 -1.96 -3.45
CA HIS A 35 12.56 -1.91 -2.00
C HIS A 35 12.79 -3.28 -1.33
N HIS A 36 12.40 -4.38 -1.97
CA HIS A 36 12.61 -5.72 -1.44
C HIS A 36 14.10 -6.07 -1.41
N GLU A 37 14.85 -5.71 -2.45
CA GLU A 37 16.30 -5.88 -2.48
C GLU A 37 17.00 -5.00 -1.43
N ASP A 38 16.60 -3.73 -1.29
CA ASP A 38 17.14 -2.83 -0.27
C ASP A 38 16.78 -3.29 1.14
N TYR A 39 15.56 -3.80 1.34
CA TYR A 39 15.11 -4.43 2.59
C TYR A 39 15.92 -5.68 2.92
N LEU A 40 16.16 -6.57 1.94
CA LEU A 40 16.98 -7.77 2.15
C LEU A 40 18.44 -7.39 2.48
N ARG A 41 19.00 -6.40 1.77
CA ARG A 41 20.33 -5.88 2.06
C ARG A 41 20.40 -5.30 3.47
N TRP A 42 19.36 -4.58 3.88
CA TRP A 42 19.25 -4.01 5.21
C TRP A 42 19.08 -5.06 6.31
N LEU A 43 18.26 -6.10 6.09
CA LEU A 43 18.13 -7.23 7.00
C LEU A 43 19.47 -7.93 7.20
N HIS A 44 20.24 -8.12 6.13
CA HIS A 44 21.57 -8.72 6.20
C HIS A 44 22.55 -7.83 6.98
N HIS A 45 22.48 -6.51 6.77
CA HIS A 45 23.25 -5.56 7.57
C HIS A 45 22.87 -5.62 9.07
N MET A 46 21.58 -5.68 9.38
CA MET A 46 21.08 -5.80 10.76
C MET A 46 21.53 -7.09 11.46
N GLU A 47 21.60 -8.20 10.73
CA GLU A 47 22.16 -9.46 11.23
C GLU A 47 23.62 -9.28 11.66
N SER A 48 24.41 -8.50 10.90
CA SER A 48 25.81 -8.22 11.22
C SER A 48 26.01 -7.36 12.48
N LEU A 49 25.00 -6.57 12.87
CA LEU A 49 25.01 -5.72 14.07
C LEU A 49 24.69 -6.49 15.36
N GLY A 50 24.29 -7.76 15.24
CA GLY A 50 24.10 -8.69 16.36
C GLY A 50 22.69 -9.28 16.44
N GLU A 51 22.60 -10.51 16.94
CA GLU A 51 21.38 -11.32 16.99
C GLU A 51 20.21 -10.60 17.71
N TRP A 52 20.51 -9.87 18.80
CA TRP A 52 19.50 -9.11 19.52
C TRP A 52 18.94 -7.92 18.71
N VAL A 53 19.79 -7.21 17.96
CA VAL A 53 19.39 -6.09 17.10
C VAL A 53 18.48 -6.60 15.98
N TYR A 54 18.90 -7.70 15.34
CA TYR A 54 18.10 -8.38 14.32
C TYR A 54 16.74 -8.84 14.86
N ALA A 55 16.69 -9.43 16.05
CA ALA A 55 15.45 -9.87 16.68
C ALA A 55 14.51 -8.69 17.03
N GLN A 56 15.06 -7.55 17.48
CA GLN A 56 14.26 -6.34 17.73
C GLN A 56 13.68 -5.78 16.42
N TYR A 57 14.48 -5.72 15.36
CA TYR A 57 14.05 -5.24 14.05
C TYR A 57 12.91 -6.09 13.48
N THR A 58 13.13 -7.41 13.40
CA THR A 58 12.20 -8.35 12.77
C THR A 58 10.87 -8.50 13.53
N ASN A 59 10.86 -8.33 14.85
CA ASN A 59 9.65 -8.53 15.65
C ASN A 59 8.89 -7.23 15.96
N VAL A 60 9.60 -6.14 16.26
CA VAL A 60 8.98 -4.91 16.77
C VAL A 60 8.86 -3.87 15.66
N VAL A 61 9.97 -3.58 14.98
CA VAL A 61 10.00 -2.56 13.92
C VAL A 61 9.15 -3.02 12.74
N PHE A 62 9.36 -4.26 12.26
CA PHE A 62 8.60 -4.78 11.13
C PHE A 62 7.08 -4.81 11.38
N ALA A 63 6.66 -5.25 12.57
CA ALA A 63 5.24 -5.24 12.95
C ALA A 63 4.64 -3.83 12.99
N ALA A 64 5.41 -2.82 13.45
CA ALA A 64 4.96 -1.44 13.45
C ALA A 64 4.78 -0.89 12.02
N PHE A 65 5.68 -1.26 11.10
CA PHE A 65 5.54 -0.92 9.68
C PHE A 65 4.31 -1.56 9.06
N LEU A 66 4.07 -2.86 9.28
CA LEU A 66 2.87 -3.53 8.78
C LEU A 66 1.59 -2.88 9.31
N ASN A 67 1.56 -2.57 10.61
CA ASN A 67 0.43 -1.90 11.25
C ASN A 67 0.15 -0.49 10.69
N TYR A 68 1.14 0.16 10.07
CA TYR A 68 0.99 1.44 9.39
C TYR A 68 0.59 1.26 7.92
N GLU A 69 1.21 0.30 7.23
CA GLU A 69 1.06 0.04 5.80
C GLU A 69 -0.28 -0.60 5.42
N GLU A 70 -0.70 -1.65 6.11
CA GLU A 70 -1.88 -2.45 5.73
C GLU A 70 -3.15 -1.61 5.57
N PRO A 71 -3.51 -0.72 6.53
CA PRO A 71 -4.72 0.09 6.40
C PRO A 71 -4.70 1.07 5.22
N ILE A 72 -3.53 1.57 4.83
CA ILE A 72 -3.38 2.43 3.64
C ILE A 72 -3.72 1.60 2.41
N ASN A 73 -3.05 0.45 2.27
CA ASN A 73 -3.18 -0.39 1.10
C ASN A 73 -4.64 -0.87 0.93
N ASP A 74 -5.26 -1.34 2.01
CA ASP A 74 -6.65 -1.80 2.01
C ASP A 74 -7.64 -0.66 1.69
N TYR A 75 -7.46 0.51 2.33
CA TYR A 75 -8.33 1.66 2.11
C TYR A 75 -8.30 2.10 0.65
N PHE A 76 -7.11 2.36 0.10
CA PHE A 76 -6.98 2.89 -1.25
C PHE A 76 -7.40 1.87 -2.30
N TYR A 77 -7.15 0.59 -2.07
CA TYR A 77 -7.67 -0.46 -2.93
C TYR A 77 -9.21 -0.44 -3.00
N VAL A 78 -9.88 -0.44 -1.84
CA VAL A 78 -11.36 -0.38 -1.78
C VAL A 78 -11.88 0.92 -2.40
N ARG A 79 -11.18 2.05 -2.19
CA ARG A 79 -11.56 3.32 -2.82
C ARG A 79 -11.45 3.26 -4.34
N GLY A 80 -10.42 2.62 -4.89
CA GLY A 80 -10.30 2.36 -6.32
C GLY A 80 -11.52 1.63 -6.87
N LEU A 81 -11.93 0.53 -6.22
CA LEU A 81 -13.14 -0.22 -6.59
C LEU A 81 -14.40 0.67 -6.58
N LEU A 82 -14.59 1.44 -5.52
CA LEU A 82 -15.77 2.26 -5.33
C LEU A 82 -15.85 3.41 -6.33
N VAL A 83 -14.72 4.06 -6.62
CA VAL A 83 -14.66 5.15 -7.58
C VAL A 83 -14.92 4.65 -9.00
N ALA A 84 -14.36 3.49 -9.38
CA ALA A 84 -14.66 2.84 -10.65
C ALA A 84 -16.15 2.49 -10.81
N ALA A 85 -16.83 2.07 -9.75
CA ALA A 85 -18.29 1.88 -9.78
C ALA A 85 -19.04 3.23 -9.85
N GLY A 86 -18.52 4.25 -9.19
CA GLY A 86 -19.06 5.61 -9.19
C GLY A 86 -19.07 6.27 -10.57
N THR A 87 -18.10 5.96 -11.45
CA THR A 87 -18.04 6.53 -12.81
C THR A 87 -19.25 6.18 -13.65
N LEU A 88 -19.93 5.06 -13.38
CA LEU A 88 -21.22 4.70 -14.01
C LEU A 88 -22.32 5.75 -13.77
N THR A 89 -22.18 6.51 -12.68
CA THR A 89 -23.10 7.58 -12.30
C THR A 89 -22.56 8.97 -12.61
N GLY A 90 -21.46 9.07 -13.37
CA GLY A 90 -20.81 10.32 -13.74
C GLY A 90 -20.01 10.96 -12.61
N GLN A 91 -19.58 10.18 -11.61
CA GLN A 91 -18.67 10.69 -10.57
C GLN A 91 -17.25 10.84 -11.12
N ASP A 92 -16.61 11.96 -10.79
CA ASP A 92 -15.23 12.20 -11.14
C ASP A 92 -14.28 11.27 -10.37
N VAL A 93 -13.20 10.88 -11.03
CA VAL A 93 -12.13 10.08 -10.43
C VAL A 93 -11.20 11.00 -9.65
N GLN A 94 -11.15 10.82 -8.34
CA GLN A 94 -10.25 11.58 -7.45
C GLN A 94 -9.55 10.63 -6.49
N LEU A 95 -8.26 10.88 -6.27
CA LEU A 95 -7.48 10.20 -5.26
C LEU A 95 -7.65 10.92 -3.92
N ASP A 96 -8.09 10.19 -2.90
CA ASP A 96 -8.24 10.75 -1.56
C ASP A 96 -6.86 11.06 -0.92
N SER A 97 -6.86 11.99 0.04
CA SER A 97 -5.71 12.21 0.92
C SER A 97 -5.50 11.03 1.88
N LEU A 98 -4.26 10.79 2.30
CA LEU A 98 -3.92 9.84 3.37
C LEU A 98 -4.69 10.10 4.67
N GLU A 99 -5.07 11.34 4.93
CA GLU A 99 -5.83 11.72 6.13
C GLU A 99 -7.22 11.06 6.22
N CYS A 100 -7.74 10.55 5.10
CA CYS A 100 -9.00 9.82 5.06
C CYS A 100 -8.90 8.39 5.63
N VAL A 101 -7.69 7.85 5.77
CA VAL A 101 -7.47 6.50 6.32
C VAL A 101 -7.73 6.53 7.84
N PRO A 102 -8.69 5.72 8.35
CA PRO A 102 -9.04 5.74 9.77
C PRO A 102 -7.86 5.38 10.69
N ASN A 103 -7.70 6.15 11.76
CA ASN A 103 -6.66 5.97 12.79
C ASN A 103 -5.21 6.04 12.26
N LEU A 104 -4.98 6.58 11.06
CA LEU A 104 -3.65 6.57 10.46
C LEU A 104 -2.66 7.45 11.25
N LYS A 105 -3.13 8.56 11.81
CA LYS A 105 -2.30 9.47 12.62
C LYS A 105 -1.76 8.80 13.87
N GLU A 106 -2.60 8.05 14.58
CA GLU A 106 -2.22 7.28 15.77
C GLU A 106 -1.25 6.16 15.43
N ARG A 107 -1.48 5.45 14.31
CA ARG A 107 -0.58 4.42 13.78
C ARG A 107 0.79 5.00 13.41
N LYS A 108 0.81 6.15 12.72
CA LYS A 108 2.05 6.86 12.38
C LYS A 108 2.84 7.26 13.61
N LYS A 109 2.17 7.82 14.62
CA LYS A 109 2.82 8.18 15.89
C LYS A 109 3.45 6.96 16.57
N THR A 110 2.76 5.81 16.53
CA THR A 110 3.28 4.56 17.08
C THR A 110 4.51 4.07 16.31
N LEU A 111 4.45 4.11 14.98
CA LEU A 111 5.58 3.78 14.12
C LEU A 111 6.79 4.67 14.42
N ASP A 112 6.60 5.98 14.49
CA ASP A 112 7.68 6.93 14.78
C ASP A 112 8.35 6.66 16.12
N GLN A 113 7.55 6.36 17.16
CA GLN A 113 8.09 6.01 18.48
C GLN A 113 8.91 4.72 18.46
N VAL A 114 8.45 3.70 17.73
CA VAL A 114 9.17 2.43 17.58
C VAL A 114 10.48 2.64 16.81
N CYS A 115 10.44 3.38 15.70
CA CYS A 115 11.60 3.69 14.89
C CYS A 115 12.65 4.49 15.67
N SER A 116 12.26 5.59 16.34
CA SER A 116 13.18 6.40 17.13
C SER A 116 13.84 5.58 18.24
N ARG A 117 13.05 4.78 18.97
CA ARG A 117 13.59 3.91 20.03
C ARG A 117 14.55 2.87 19.47
N PHE A 118 14.28 2.32 18.29
CA PHE A 118 15.18 1.35 17.66
C PHE A 118 16.50 2.01 17.24
N VAL A 119 16.44 3.20 16.62
CA VAL A 119 17.64 3.96 16.22
C VAL A 119 18.55 4.25 17.43
N GLU A 120 17.97 4.63 18.57
CA GLU A 120 18.74 4.88 19.82
C GLU A 120 19.50 3.65 20.34
N LEU A 121 19.09 2.43 19.95
CA LEU A 121 19.74 1.18 20.36
C LEU A 121 20.93 0.80 19.47
N LEU A 122 21.08 1.46 18.32
CA LEU A 122 22.14 1.16 17.36
C LEU A 122 23.46 1.88 17.72
N PRO A 123 24.61 1.33 17.27
CA PRO A 123 25.88 2.05 17.31
C PRO A 123 25.75 3.43 16.66
N PRO A 124 26.38 4.50 17.20
CA PRO A 124 26.25 5.86 16.68
C PRO A 124 26.49 6.02 15.18
N GLU A 125 27.41 5.23 14.62
CA GLU A 125 27.75 5.18 13.20
C GLU A 125 26.60 4.68 12.30
N GLU A 126 25.67 3.90 12.84
CA GLU A 126 24.53 3.31 12.09
C GLU A 126 23.24 4.12 12.23
N GLN A 127 23.17 5.04 13.20
CA GLN A 127 21.91 5.71 13.56
C GLN A 127 21.36 6.58 12.42
N ALA A 128 22.23 7.35 11.76
CA ALA A 128 21.85 8.25 10.68
C ALA A 128 21.31 7.50 9.46
N GLU A 129 22.00 6.41 9.09
CA GLU A 129 21.59 5.57 7.96
C GLU A 129 20.27 4.84 8.28
N CYS A 130 20.12 4.27 9.48
CA CYS A 130 18.87 3.64 9.88
C CYS A 130 17.68 4.61 9.88
N ALA A 131 17.88 5.84 10.39
CA ALA A 131 16.83 6.86 10.39
C ALA A 131 16.44 7.30 8.96
N ARG A 132 17.41 7.41 8.05
CA ARG A 132 17.17 7.69 6.64
C ARG A 132 16.34 6.57 5.99
N GLN A 133 16.75 5.32 6.18
CA GLN A 133 16.04 4.14 5.64
C GLN A 133 14.58 4.07 6.12
N PHE A 134 14.32 4.35 7.40
CA PHE A 134 12.95 4.40 7.92
C PHE A 134 12.11 5.52 7.31
N THR A 135 12.70 6.69 7.09
CA THR A 135 12.02 7.82 6.44
C THR A 135 11.64 7.47 5.01
N GLU A 136 12.59 6.92 4.24
CA GLU A 136 12.36 6.48 2.85
C GLU A 136 11.29 5.40 2.76
N ARG A 137 11.31 4.40 3.66
CA ARG A 137 10.29 3.36 3.69
C ARG A 137 8.89 3.94 4.00
N ILE A 138 8.79 4.92 4.90
CA ILE A 138 7.51 5.59 5.20
C ILE A 138 6.99 6.33 3.97
N GLU A 139 7.85 7.05 3.25
CA GLU A 139 7.48 7.77 2.03
C GLU A 139 6.98 6.79 0.95
N GLN A 140 7.70 5.68 0.74
CA GLN A 140 7.28 4.65 -0.20
C GLN A 140 5.93 4.01 0.15
N ILE A 141 5.68 3.74 1.44
CA ILE A 141 4.36 3.27 1.91
C ILE A 141 3.28 4.31 1.64
N ASN A 142 3.59 5.60 1.85
CA ASN A 142 2.63 6.67 1.58
C ASN A 142 2.31 6.78 0.08
N ASP A 143 3.29 6.57 -0.79
CA ASP A 143 3.14 6.66 -2.24
C ASP A 143 2.48 5.42 -2.85
N SER A 144 2.60 4.26 -2.19
CA SER A 144 1.93 3.01 -2.60
C SER A 144 0.41 3.17 -2.71
N ARG A 145 -0.17 4.15 -2.00
CA ARG A 145 -1.61 4.48 -2.06
C ARG A 145 -2.12 4.68 -3.49
N ARG A 146 -1.35 5.38 -4.33
CA ARG A 146 -1.74 5.73 -5.71
C ARG A 146 -1.93 4.47 -6.52
N PHE A 147 -1.06 3.52 -6.26
CA PHE A 147 -1.00 2.26 -6.94
C PHE A 147 -2.08 1.28 -6.50
N PHE A 148 -2.32 1.15 -5.19
CA PHE A 148 -3.46 0.35 -4.70
C PHE A 148 -4.79 0.89 -5.20
N PHE A 149 -4.93 2.22 -5.25
CA PHE A 149 -6.09 2.87 -5.86
C PHE A 149 -6.25 2.50 -7.33
N LEU A 150 -5.21 2.67 -8.14
CA LEU A 150 -5.23 2.33 -9.56
C LEU A 150 -5.65 0.88 -9.79
N HIS A 151 -5.10 -0.06 -9.02
CA HIS A 151 -5.43 -1.47 -9.15
C HIS A 151 -6.87 -1.81 -8.76
N GLY A 152 -7.36 -1.25 -7.65
CA GLY A 152 -8.78 -1.38 -7.31
C GLY A 152 -9.66 -0.84 -8.42
N PHE A 153 -9.28 0.30 -9.00
CA PHE A 153 -10.01 0.90 -10.10
C PHE A 153 -10.01 0.00 -11.34
N GLU A 154 -8.83 -0.47 -11.78
CA GLU A 154 -8.66 -1.37 -12.93
C GLU A 154 -9.46 -2.66 -12.80
N LEU A 155 -9.42 -3.30 -11.62
CA LEU A 155 -10.17 -4.53 -11.40
C LEU A 155 -11.66 -4.29 -11.61
N MET A 156 -12.23 -3.30 -10.93
CA MET A 156 -13.65 -3.00 -11.06
C MET A 156 -13.99 -2.54 -12.48
N PHE A 157 -13.16 -1.73 -13.11
CA PHE A 157 -13.33 -1.29 -14.50
C PHE A 157 -13.47 -2.48 -15.45
N ILE A 158 -12.56 -3.46 -15.37
CA ILE A 158 -12.58 -4.68 -16.18
C ILE A 158 -13.84 -5.51 -15.89
N LEU A 159 -14.22 -5.66 -14.62
CA LEU A 159 -15.41 -6.41 -14.22
C LEU A 159 -16.68 -5.76 -14.78
N LEU A 160 -16.82 -4.44 -14.66
CA LEU A 160 -17.96 -3.69 -15.19
C LEU A 160 -18.06 -3.81 -16.71
N LYS A 161 -16.95 -3.64 -17.42
CA LYS A 161 -16.88 -3.81 -18.89
C LYS A 161 -17.30 -5.24 -19.30
N ARG A 162 -16.84 -6.27 -18.57
CA ARG A 162 -17.24 -7.67 -18.80
C ARG A 162 -18.73 -7.93 -18.56
N THR A 163 -19.34 -7.22 -17.62
CA THR A 163 -20.79 -7.31 -17.35
C THR A 163 -21.67 -6.50 -18.31
N GLY A 164 -21.06 -5.80 -19.27
CA GLY A 164 -21.77 -5.08 -20.34
C GLY A 164 -22.01 -3.60 -20.07
N TYR A 165 -21.35 -3.01 -19.07
CA TYR A 165 -21.34 -1.56 -18.88
C TYR A 165 -20.42 -0.89 -19.90
N ASP A 166 -20.85 0.28 -20.40
CA ASP A 166 -20.08 1.10 -21.32
C ASP A 166 -19.02 1.89 -20.53
N MET A 167 -17.82 1.32 -20.46
CA MET A 167 -16.66 1.88 -19.77
C MET A 167 -15.68 2.38 -20.84
N SER A 168 -15.40 3.69 -20.87
CA SER A 168 -14.46 4.28 -21.84
C SER A 168 -13.02 4.03 -21.41
N ASP A 169 -12.19 3.53 -22.33
CA ASP A 169 -10.76 3.31 -22.07
C ASP A 169 -10.01 4.64 -21.82
N GLU A 170 -10.54 5.77 -22.32
CA GLU A 170 -10.03 7.12 -22.04
C GLU A 170 -10.05 7.46 -20.54
N GLN A 171 -11.03 6.92 -19.78
CA GLN A 171 -11.09 7.12 -18.33
C GLN A 171 -9.94 6.42 -17.61
N LEU A 172 -9.54 5.25 -18.11
CA LEU A 172 -8.43 4.50 -17.55
C LEU A 172 -7.09 5.15 -17.90
N GLU A 173 -6.92 5.60 -19.15
CA GLU A 173 -5.74 6.33 -19.60
C GLU A 173 -5.52 7.61 -18.78
N ASN A 174 -6.57 8.42 -18.58
CA ASN A 174 -6.50 9.62 -17.74
C ASN A 174 -6.10 9.31 -16.30
N LEU A 175 -6.58 8.20 -15.73
CA LEU A 175 -6.20 7.81 -14.37
C LEU A 175 -4.72 7.39 -14.29
N HIS A 176 -4.21 6.68 -15.30
CA HIS A 176 -2.78 6.39 -15.37
C HIS A 176 -1.93 7.66 -15.38
N GLU A 177 -2.34 8.67 -16.14
CA GLU A 177 -1.64 9.96 -16.17
C GLU A 177 -1.68 10.66 -14.80
N ILE A 178 -2.82 10.68 -14.11
CA ILE A 178 -2.95 11.26 -12.76
C ILE A 178 -2.03 10.54 -11.76
N VAL A 179 -2.04 9.22 -11.77
CA VAL A 179 -1.24 8.39 -10.85
C VAL A 179 0.27 8.53 -11.13
N GLN A 180 0.67 8.75 -12.38
CA GLN A 180 2.07 8.93 -12.78
C GLN A 180 2.57 10.37 -12.68
N SER A 181 1.70 11.37 -12.66
CA SER A 181 2.05 12.80 -12.69
C SER A 181 2.10 13.46 -11.31
N GLU A 182 1.52 12.86 -10.28
CA GLU A 182 1.73 13.33 -8.91
C GLU A 182 3.17 13.05 -8.46
N PRO A 183 3.93 14.06 -8.01
CA PRO A 183 5.27 13.88 -7.48
C PRO A 183 5.27 13.10 -6.16
#